data_AF-A0A0F9GIW9-F1
#
_entry.id   AF-A0A0F9GIW9-F1
#
_cell.length_a   1.000
_cell.length_b   1.000
_cell.length_c   1.000
_cell.angle_alpha   90.00
_cell.angle_beta   90.00
_cell.angle_gamma   90.00
#
_symmetry.space_group_name_H-M   'P 1'
#
loop_
_entity.id
_entity.type
_entity.pdbx_description
1 polymer ?
#
loop_
_entity_poly.entity_id
_entity_poly.type
_entity_poly.pdbx_seq_one_letter_code
_entity_poly.pdbx_strand_id
1 'polypeptide(L)'
;MAPRGGIRVTFAKKLPPLTKQIAEVQNEIRKDLTKVTKTHQKSLERVVADWSSTTRPTFKVKPVVVSGRIGINLTVKEVNRSKPIWRWVNTTGTKKHKIPKQPKLLRFRTGYQAKTGARPARFGGPGRATGPVVFARQVTHPGFPPRKFDVAILKDLRPDYNKAVRNGARRGLRQALRSG
;
A
#
# COMPACT_ATOMS: atom_id res chain seq x y z
N MET A 1 -48.13 14.30 57.54
CA MET A 1 -47.43 13.51 56.51
C MET A 1 -46.50 14.43 55.73
N ALA A 2 -45.19 14.37 55.99
CA ALA A 2 -44.21 15.18 55.24
C ALA A 2 -43.79 14.42 53.96
N PRO A 3 -43.71 15.09 52.80
CA PRO A 3 -43.22 14.46 51.58
C PRO A 3 -41.71 14.20 51.73
N ARG A 4 -41.31 12.93 51.62
CA ARG A 4 -39.89 12.53 51.52
C ARG A 4 -39.38 12.97 50.15
N GLY A 5 -38.88 14.21 50.08
CA GLY A 5 -38.17 14.74 48.92
C GLY A 5 -36.87 13.96 48.71
N GLY A 6 -36.88 13.02 47.78
CA GLY A 6 -35.67 12.30 47.36
C GLY A 6 -34.72 13.26 46.63
N ILE A 7 -33.51 13.41 47.15
CA ILE A 7 -32.44 14.18 46.50
C ILE A 7 -32.03 13.41 45.23
N ARG A 8 -32.36 13.96 44.05
CA ARG A 8 -31.76 13.52 42.78
C ARG A 8 -30.41 14.20 42.61
N VAL A 9 -29.33 13.45 42.80
CA VAL A 9 -27.97 13.91 42.48
C VAL A 9 -27.67 13.55 41.03
N THR A 10 -27.60 14.55 40.16
CA THR A 10 -27.15 14.39 38.77
C THR A 10 -25.65 14.67 38.68
N PHE A 11 -24.84 13.63 38.47
CA PHE A 11 -23.42 13.79 38.17
C PHE A 11 -23.23 14.16 36.70
N ALA A 12 -23.23 15.45 36.38
CA ALA A 12 -22.92 15.93 35.03
C ALA A 12 -21.42 16.20 34.92
N LYS A 13 -20.67 15.32 34.25
CA LYS A 13 -19.26 15.57 33.90
C LYS A 13 -19.19 16.40 32.62
N LYS A 14 -18.49 17.53 32.65
CA LYS A 14 -18.30 18.38 31.46
C LYS A 14 -17.46 17.63 30.43
N LEU A 15 -18.00 17.43 29.23
CA LEU A 15 -17.28 16.77 28.15
C LEU A 15 -16.10 17.64 27.67
N PRO A 16 -14.94 17.04 27.30
CA PRO A 16 -13.85 17.80 26.72
C PRO A 16 -14.24 18.38 25.35
N PRO A 17 -13.60 19.48 24.91
CA PRO A 17 -13.88 20.09 23.61
C PRO A 17 -13.77 19.09 22.47
N LEU A 18 -14.69 19.16 21.50
CA LEU A 18 -14.75 18.24 20.36
C LEU A 18 -13.42 18.12 19.60
N THR A 19 -12.69 19.22 19.48
CA THR A 19 -11.35 19.28 18.86
C THR A 19 -10.35 18.35 19.54
N LYS A 20 -10.34 18.30 20.88
CA LYS A 20 -9.49 17.39 21.67
C LYS A 20 -9.90 15.94 21.46
N GLN A 21 -11.20 15.65 21.44
CA GLN A 21 -11.69 14.29 21.20
C GLN A 21 -11.28 13.77 19.82
N ILE A 22 -11.42 14.62 18.79
CA ILE A 22 -11.02 14.30 17.42
C ILE A 22 -9.50 14.05 17.35
N ALA A 23 -8.68 14.86 18.02
CA ALA A 23 -7.23 14.69 18.03
C ALA A 23 -6.82 13.35 18.65
N GLU A 24 -7.40 12.95 19.78
CA GLU A 24 -7.11 11.65 20.43
C GLU A 24 -7.52 10.47 19.54
N VAL A 25 -8.71 10.55 18.93
CA VAL A 25 -9.18 9.56 17.95
C VAL A 25 -8.22 9.43 16.78
N GLN A 26 -7.79 10.56 16.19
CA GLN A 26 -6.85 10.55 15.08
C GLN A 26 -5.49 9.96 15.46
N ASN A 27 -4.99 10.26 16.67
CA ASN A 27 -3.72 9.74 17.17
C ASN A 27 -3.78 8.22 17.35
N GLU A 28 -4.83 7.69 17.97
CA GLU A 28 -5.00 6.24 18.14
C GLU A 28 -5.18 5.50 16.81
N ILE A 29 -5.92 6.10 15.86
CA ILE A 29 -6.05 5.51 14.53
C ILE A 29 -4.70 5.50 13.79
N ARG A 30 -3.90 6.58 13.88
CA ARG A 30 -2.56 6.63 13.27
C ARG A 30 -1.63 5.54 13.82
N LYS A 31 -1.70 5.25 15.13
CA LYS A 31 -0.91 4.17 15.74
C LYS A 31 -1.24 2.82 15.11
N ASP A 32 -2.52 2.46 15.02
CA ASP A 32 -2.93 1.16 14.44
C ASP A 32 -2.65 1.08 12.94
N LEU A 33 -2.90 2.19 12.21
CA LEU A 33 -2.60 2.24 10.78
C LEU A 33 -1.12 2.10 10.47
N THR A 34 -0.23 2.44 11.40
CA THR A 34 1.22 2.25 11.20
C THR A 34 1.58 0.78 10.95
N LYS A 35 0.84 -0.17 11.54
CA LYS A 35 1.04 -1.61 11.26
C LYS A 35 0.63 -1.95 9.83
N VAL A 36 -0.54 -1.46 9.40
CA VAL A 36 -1.08 -1.67 8.05
C VAL A 36 -0.16 -1.05 7.00
N THR A 37 0.35 0.16 7.23
CA THR A 37 1.26 0.84 6.29
C THR A 37 2.60 0.13 6.18
N LYS A 38 3.14 -0.39 7.29
CA LYS A 38 4.34 -1.25 7.27
C LYS A 38 4.11 -2.53 6.47
N THR A 39 2.98 -3.19 6.63
CA THR A 39 2.63 -4.39 5.83
C THR A 39 2.50 -4.05 4.36
N HIS A 40 1.84 -2.93 4.02
CA HIS A 40 1.72 -2.46 2.64
C HIS A 40 3.10 -2.21 2.02
N GLN A 41 3.97 -1.49 2.72
CA GLN A 41 5.33 -1.22 2.27
C GLN A 41 6.11 -2.52 2.00
N LYS A 42 6.09 -3.48 2.95
CA LYS A 42 6.77 -4.78 2.79
C LYS A 42 6.23 -5.58 1.60
N SER A 43 4.92 -5.54 1.34
CA SER A 43 4.32 -6.19 0.18
C SER A 43 4.82 -5.60 -1.13
N LEU A 44 4.96 -4.27 -1.22
CA LEU A 44 5.53 -3.60 -2.39
C LEU A 44 7.01 -3.93 -2.57
N GLU A 45 7.79 -3.89 -1.49
CA GLU A 45 9.22 -4.24 -1.50
C GLU A 45 9.45 -5.68 -1.96
N ARG A 46 8.56 -6.60 -1.57
CA ARG A 46 8.60 -8.00 -2.01
C ARG A 46 8.43 -8.15 -3.53
N VAL A 47 7.56 -7.35 -4.15
CA VAL A 47 7.33 -7.38 -5.61
C VAL A 47 8.62 -7.04 -6.38
N VAL A 48 9.42 -6.12 -5.84
CA VAL A 48 10.66 -5.62 -6.48
C VAL A 48 11.93 -6.23 -5.88
N ALA A 49 11.82 -7.25 -5.03
CA ALA A 49 12.93 -7.79 -4.26
C ALA A 49 14.08 -8.33 -5.14
N ASP A 50 13.78 -8.80 -6.34
CA ASP A 50 14.76 -9.33 -7.30
C ASP A 50 15.20 -8.30 -8.35
N TRP A 51 14.72 -7.05 -8.27
CA TRP A 51 15.09 -6.03 -9.24
C TRP A 51 16.52 -5.55 -8.99
N SER A 52 17.24 -5.19 -10.05
CA SER A 52 18.59 -4.64 -9.93
C SER A 52 18.59 -3.38 -9.05
N SER A 53 19.62 -3.20 -8.22
CA SER A 53 19.79 -2.03 -7.35
C SER A 53 19.72 -0.70 -8.10
N THR A 54 20.09 -0.67 -9.37
CA THR A 54 20.06 0.53 -10.23
C THR A 54 18.64 0.94 -10.68
N THR A 55 17.66 0.06 -10.50
CA THR A 55 16.28 0.24 -10.99
C THR A 55 15.21 -0.04 -9.92
N ARG A 56 15.59 -0.63 -8.79
CA ARG A 56 14.68 -0.98 -7.70
C ARG A 56 14.19 0.29 -6.99
N PRO A 57 12.89 0.62 -7.05
CA PRO A 57 12.36 1.80 -6.36
C PRO A 57 12.40 1.64 -4.85
N THR A 58 12.27 2.76 -4.14
CA THR A 58 12.01 2.77 -2.70
C THR A 58 10.59 3.25 -2.43
N PHE A 59 9.93 2.63 -1.45
CA PHE A 59 8.54 2.92 -1.08
C PHE A 59 8.50 3.56 0.30
N LYS A 60 7.70 4.61 0.46
CA LYS A 60 7.35 5.17 1.77
C LYS A 60 5.84 5.20 1.89
N VAL A 61 5.32 4.45 2.87
CA VAL A 61 3.87 4.37 3.13
C VAL A 61 3.58 4.96 4.49
N LYS A 62 2.74 5.99 4.55
CA LYS A 62 2.40 6.69 5.80
C LYS A 62 0.89 6.81 5.98
N PRO A 63 0.38 6.73 7.23
CA PRO A 63 -0.99 7.14 7.51
C PRO A 63 -1.07 8.67 7.35
N VAL A 64 -2.14 9.15 6.74
CA VAL A 64 -2.38 10.59 6.59
C VAL A 64 -3.78 10.91 7.06
N VAL A 65 -3.91 12.06 7.72
CA VAL A 65 -5.19 12.63 8.10
C VAL A 65 -5.29 13.98 7.39
N VAL A 66 -6.17 14.09 6.38
CA VAL A 66 -6.38 15.32 5.62
C VAL A 66 -7.85 15.68 5.71
N SER A 67 -8.16 16.89 6.22
CA SER A 67 -9.52 17.46 6.22
C SER A 67 -10.60 16.47 6.70
N GLY A 68 -10.37 15.82 7.85
CA GLY A 68 -11.32 14.86 8.43
C GLY A 68 -11.33 13.47 7.80
N ARG A 69 -10.54 13.22 6.74
CA ARG A 69 -10.37 11.90 6.13
C ARG A 69 -9.08 11.24 6.61
N ILE A 70 -9.18 9.97 6.96
CA ILE A 70 -8.03 9.14 7.30
C ILE A 70 -7.70 8.28 6.09
N GLY A 71 -6.44 8.22 5.69
CA GLY A 71 -6.01 7.49 4.51
C GLY A 71 -4.58 6.98 4.65
N ILE A 72 -4.12 6.34 3.57
CA ILE A 72 -2.74 5.90 3.41
C ILE A 72 -2.16 6.64 2.22
N ASN A 73 -1.02 7.29 2.40
CA ASN A 73 -0.25 7.88 1.32
C ASN A 73 0.92 6.97 0.98
N LEU A 74 1.05 6.64 -0.31
CA LEU A 74 2.16 5.89 -0.88
C LEU A 74 3.02 6.86 -1.71
N THR A 75 4.26 7.05 -1.29
CA THR A 75 5.28 7.75 -2.06
C THR A 75 6.23 6.72 -2.67
N VAL A 76 6.42 6.78 -3.99
CA VAL A 76 7.39 5.95 -4.71
C VAL A 76 8.56 6.83 -5.16
N LYS A 77 9.78 6.46 -4.79
CA LYS A 77 11.00 7.12 -5.28
C LYS A 77 11.74 6.15 -6.20
N GLU A 78 11.69 6.44 -7.49
CA GLU A 78 12.46 5.76 -8.54
C GLU A 78 13.95 6.13 -8.41
N VAL A 79 14.84 5.16 -8.68
CA VAL A 79 16.30 5.40 -8.67
C VAL A 79 16.71 6.23 -9.89
N ASN A 80 16.21 5.85 -11.07
CA ASN A 80 16.48 6.55 -12.32
C ASN A 80 15.17 7.15 -12.87
N ARG A 81 15.05 8.48 -12.83
CA ARG A 81 13.86 9.19 -13.32
C ARG A 81 13.62 9.03 -14.82
N SER A 82 14.69 8.81 -15.59
CA SER A 82 14.61 8.56 -17.04
C SER A 82 14.18 7.13 -17.36
N LYS A 83 14.26 6.21 -16.39
CA LYS A 83 13.82 4.81 -16.51
C LYS A 83 12.90 4.44 -15.33
N PRO A 84 11.69 5.02 -15.24
CA PRO A 84 10.78 4.78 -14.12
C PRO A 84 10.06 3.42 -14.31
N ILE A 85 10.80 2.33 -14.08
CA ILE A 85 10.32 0.97 -14.35
C ILE A 85 9.10 0.65 -13.50
N TRP A 86 9.05 1.09 -12.24
CA TRP A 86 7.88 0.85 -11.41
C TRP A 86 6.64 1.57 -11.95
N ARG A 87 6.79 2.83 -12.39
CA ARG A 87 5.69 3.56 -13.05
C ARG A 87 5.17 2.80 -14.27
N TRP A 88 6.05 2.23 -15.09
CA TRP A 88 5.63 1.41 -16.24
C TRP A 88 4.89 0.14 -15.81
N VAL A 89 5.45 -0.61 -14.86
CA VAL A 89 4.85 -1.86 -14.38
C VAL A 89 3.50 -1.62 -13.71
N ASN A 90 3.39 -0.57 -12.90
CA ASN A 90 2.26 -0.38 -12.01
C ASN A 90 1.18 0.57 -12.57
N THR A 91 1.59 1.67 -13.22
CA THR A 91 0.69 2.80 -13.51
C THR A 91 0.39 2.94 -15.00
N THR A 92 1.40 2.94 -15.87
CA THR A 92 1.21 3.30 -17.29
C THR A 92 1.16 2.12 -18.24
N GLY A 93 1.81 1.01 -17.91
CA GLY A 93 2.13 -0.03 -18.89
C GLY A 93 3.22 0.41 -19.87
N THR A 94 3.43 -0.40 -20.90
CA THR A 94 4.32 -0.10 -22.03
C THR A 94 3.63 -0.39 -23.36
N LYS A 95 3.91 0.43 -24.38
CA LYS A 95 3.45 0.19 -25.75
C LYS A 95 4.34 -0.86 -26.44
N LYS A 96 3.90 -1.39 -27.59
CA LYS A 96 4.75 -2.21 -28.46
C LYS A 96 5.99 -1.42 -28.85
N HIS A 97 7.18 -2.00 -28.66
CA HIS A 97 8.45 -1.35 -28.98
C HIS A 97 9.52 -2.38 -29.29
N LYS A 98 10.53 -1.98 -30.06
CA LYS A 98 11.70 -2.83 -30.31
C LYS A 98 12.63 -2.74 -29.09
N ILE A 99 13.11 -3.89 -28.63
CA ILE A 99 14.18 -3.93 -27.64
C ILE A 99 15.47 -3.50 -28.36
N PRO A 100 16.27 -2.58 -27.79
CA PRO A 100 17.50 -2.10 -28.42
C PRO A 100 18.42 -3.25 -28.81
N LYS A 101 19.02 -3.14 -30.01
CA LYS A 101 19.99 -4.11 -30.50
C LYS A 101 21.20 -4.11 -29.56
N GLN A 102 21.54 -5.28 -29.03
CA GLN A 102 22.78 -5.47 -28.30
C GLN A 102 23.89 -5.80 -29.31
N PRO A 103 25.17 -5.49 -29.02
CA PRO A 103 26.29 -5.85 -29.89
C PRO A 103 26.42 -7.38 -30.07
N LYS A 104 25.88 -8.16 -29.11
CA LYS A 104 25.76 -9.63 -29.17
C LYS A 104 24.30 -10.05 -29.37
N LEU A 105 24.07 -11.29 -29.80
CA LEU A 105 22.72 -11.87 -29.91
C LEU A 105 22.04 -11.89 -28.52
N LEU A 106 20.77 -11.48 -28.48
CA LEU A 106 19.91 -11.68 -27.31
C LEU A 106 19.67 -13.18 -27.14
N ARG A 107 19.81 -13.66 -25.91
CA ARG A 107 19.64 -15.08 -25.56
C ARG A 107 18.56 -15.21 -24.50
N PHE A 108 17.49 -15.94 -24.81
CA PHE A 108 16.39 -16.21 -23.87
C PHE A 108 15.80 -17.59 -24.12
N ARG A 109 15.09 -18.15 -23.13
CA ARG A 109 14.35 -19.41 -23.30
C ARG A 109 12.89 -19.11 -23.65
N THR A 110 12.27 -19.97 -24.44
CA THR A 110 10.90 -19.75 -24.98
C THR A 110 9.80 -19.92 -23.94
N GLY A 111 10.00 -20.77 -22.93
CA GLY A 111 9.09 -20.91 -21.79
C GLY A 111 9.54 -20.00 -20.66
N TYR A 112 8.75 -18.99 -20.29
CA TYR A 112 8.99 -18.25 -19.06
C TYR A 112 7.72 -18.17 -18.21
N GLN A 113 7.82 -18.70 -16.99
CA GLN A 113 6.77 -18.57 -15.99
C GLN A 113 7.11 -17.41 -15.06
N ALA A 114 6.29 -16.36 -15.09
CA ALA A 114 6.55 -15.14 -14.34
C ALA A 114 6.47 -15.35 -12.81
N LYS A 115 7.32 -14.64 -12.07
CA LYS A 115 7.26 -14.58 -10.59
C LYS A 115 6.07 -13.76 -10.07
N THR A 116 5.39 -13.05 -10.97
CA THR A 116 4.23 -12.22 -10.68
C THR A 116 3.05 -12.52 -11.60
N GLY A 117 1.87 -12.66 -11.01
CA GLY A 117 0.59 -12.69 -11.73
C GLY A 117 0.19 -11.31 -12.22
N ALA A 118 -0.60 -11.25 -13.29
CA ALA A 118 -1.09 -9.98 -13.86
C ALA A 118 -2.56 -9.70 -13.51
N ARG A 119 -3.37 -10.72 -13.23
CA ARG A 119 -4.83 -10.60 -13.00
C ARG A 119 -5.33 -11.64 -11.96
N PRO A 120 -5.44 -11.29 -10.67
CA PRO A 120 -4.97 -10.05 -10.05
C PRO A 120 -3.43 -9.96 -10.01
N ALA A 121 -2.91 -8.74 -9.86
CA ALA A 121 -1.48 -8.54 -9.66
C ALA A 121 -1.04 -9.11 -8.31
N ARG A 122 -0.22 -10.15 -8.36
CA ARG A 122 0.24 -10.93 -7.19
C ARG A 122 1.70 -11.28 -7.34
N PHE A 123 2.40 -11.36 -6.22
CA PHE A 123 3.74 -11.92 -6.14
C PHE A 123 3.66 -13.38 -5.67
N GLY A 124 4.56 -14.24 -6.14
CA GLY A 124 4.69 -15.63 -5.68
C GLY A 124 4.69 -16.70 -6.77
N GLY A 125 4.77 -16.31 -8.05
CA GLY A 125 4.93 -17.28 -9.14
C GLY A 125 6.34 -17.92 -9.16
N PRO A 126 6.57 -18.95 -9.99
CA PRO A 126 7.79 -19.75 -9.97
C PRO A 126 9.03 -19.00 -10.49
N GLY A 127 8.86 -17.98 -11.36
CA GLY A 127 9.99 -17.20 -11.88
C GLY A 127 11.00 -18.00 -12.71
N ARG A 128 10.55 -19.08 -13.39
CA ARG A 128 11.43 -20.07 -14.03
C ARG A 128 11.39 -19.96 -15.55
N ALA A 129 12.56 -20.02 -16.17
CA ALA A 129 12.73 -20.12 -17.62
C ALA A 129 12.97 -21.60 -18.02
N THR A 130 12.10 -22.14 -18.88
CA THR A 130 12.07 -23.51 -19.40
C THR A 130 12.12 -23.53 -20.93
N GLY A 131 12.37 -24.70 -21.51
CA GLY A 131 12.41 -24.88 -22.96
C GLY A 131 13.74 -24.50 -23.62
N PRO A 132 13.81 -24.60 -24.96
CA PRO A 132 15.03 -24.35 -25.72
C PRO A 132 15.45 -22.89 -25.64
N VAL A 133 16.77 -22.67 -25.78
CA VAL A 133 17.36 -21.33 -25.86
C VAL A 133 17.24 -20.84 -27.29
N VAL A 134 16.70 -19.63 -27.47
CA VAL A 134 16.60 -18.93 -28.75
C VAL A 134 17.53 -17.73 -28.75
N PHE A 135 18.11 -17.48 -29.93
CA PHE A 135 18.98 -16.35 -30.20
C PHE A 135 18.33 -15.40 -31.19
N ALA A 136 18.32 -14.12 -30.87
CA ALA A 136 17.75 -13.10 -31.75
C ALA A 136 18.64 -11.85 -31.78
N ARG A 137 18.82 -11.25 -32.96
CA ARG A 137 19.50 -9.94 -33.08
C ARG A 137 18.68 -8.82 -32.45
N GLN A 138 17.36 -8.95 -32.50
CA GLN A 138 16.41 -7.99 -31.95
C GLN A 138 15.09 -8.69 -31.65
N VAL A 139 14.40 -8.25 -30.60
CA VAL A 139 13.06 -8.74 -30.25
C VAL A 139 12.12 -7.54 -30.21
N THR A 140 10.91 -7.71 -30.75
CA THR A 140 9.85 -6.72 -30.60
C THR A 140 9.02 -7.08 -29.39
N HIS A 141 9.06 -6.25 -28.34
CA HIS A 141 8.23 -6.41 -27.17
C HIS A 141 6.78 -6.00 -27.53
N PRO A 142 5.76 -6.85 -27.28
CA PRO A 142 4.37 -6.56 -27.64
C PRO A 142 3.77 -5.38 -26.86
N GLY A 143 4.41 -5.02 -25.74
CA GLY A 143 3.88 -4.08 -24.75
C GLY A 143 3.16 -4.84 -23.64
N PHE A 144 2.68 -4.11 -22.63
CA PHE A 144 1.82 -4.68 -21.59
C PHE A 144 0.96 -3.59 -20.93
N PRO A 145 -0.26 -3.90 -20.49
CA PRO A 145 -1.07 -3.00 -19.67
C PRO A 145 -0.53 -2.92 -18.23
N PRO A 146 -0.75 -1.81 -17.51
CA PRO A 146 -0.32 -1.67 -16.12
C PRO A 146 -0.92 -2.75 -15.22
N ARG A 147 -0.10 -3.29 -14.31
CA ARG A 147 -0.50 -4.38 -13.41
C ARG A 147 -1.27 -3.90 -12.17
N LYS A 148 -1.05 -2.66 -11.70
CA LYS A 148 -1.72 -2.08 -10.52
C LYS A 148 -1.52 -2.89 -9.23
N PHE A 149 -0.28 -3.26 -8.90
CA PHE A 149 0.08 -3.94 -7.65
C PHE A 149 -0.34 -3.15 -6.42
N ASP A 150 -0.19 -1.83 -6.42
CA ASP A 150 -0.63 -0.96 -5.32
C ASP A 150 -2.12 -1.13 -5.01
N VAL A 151 -2.97 -1.08 -6.03
CA VAL A 151 -4.42 -1.28 -5.89
C VAL A 151 -4.72 -2.69 -5.40
N ALA A 152 -4.05 -3.69 -5.96
CA ALA A 152 -4.25 -5.09 -5.62
C ALA A 152 -3.86 -5.39 -4.17
N ILE A 153 -2.74 -4.83 -3.69
CA ILE A 153 -2.28 -4.97 -2.30
C ILE A 153 -3.19 -4.18 -1.34
N LEU A 154 -3.61 -2.96 -1.71
CA LEU A 154 -4.55 -2.18 -0.90
C LEU A 154 -5.89 -2.89 -0.73
N LYS A 155 -6.39 -3.55 -1.79
CA LYS A 155 -7.61 -4.35 -1.71
C LYS A 155 -7.47 -5.48 -0.69
N ASP A 156 -6.33 -6.16 -0.67
CA ASP A 156 -6.06 -7.25 0.27
C ASP A 156 -5.92 -6.74 1.71
N LEU A 157 -5.38 -5.54 1.91
CA LEU A 157 -5.20 -4.91 3.23
C LEU A 157 -6.43 -4.15 3.74
N ARG A 158 -7.49 -4.04 2.94
CA ARG A 158 -8.71 -3.29 3.30
C ARG A 158 -9.37 -3.80 4.60
N PRO A 159 -9.46 -5.12 4.87
CA PRO A 159 -10.01 -5.62 6.13
C PRO A 159 -9.19 -5.15 7.34
N ASP A 160 -7.86 -5.23 7.25
CA ASP A 160 -6.95 -4.80 8.31
C ASP A 160 -7.01 -3.29 8.54
N TYR A 161 -7.10 -2.51 7.45
CA TYR A 161 -7.32 -1.08 7.51
C TYR A 161 -8.61 -0.74 8.26
N ASN A 162 -9.74 -1.37 7.90
CA ASN A 162 -11.02 -1.13 8.55
C ASN A 162 -10.98 -1.52 10.04
N LYS A 163 -10.31 -2.62 10.36
CA LYS A 163 -10.10 -3.06 11.75
C LYS A 163 -9.26 -2.06 12.54
N ALA A 164 -8.18 -1.56 11.96
CA ALA A 164 -7.31 -0.54 12.56
C ALA A 164 -8.06 0.76 12.84
N VAL A 165 -8.84 1.26 11.87
CA VAL A 165 -9.65 2.49 12.05
C VAL A 165 -10.70 2.29 13.15
N ARG A 166 -11.45 1.19 13.12
CA ARG A 166 -12.49 0.91 14.11
C ARG A 166 -11.92 0.81 15.53
N ASN A 167 -10.83 0.07 15.69
CA ASN A 167 -10.20 -0.14 17.00
C ASN A 167 -9.56 1.14 17.53
N GLY A 168 -8.84 1.87 16.67
CA GLY A 168 -8.26 3.16 17.02
C GLY A 168 -9.34 4.18 17.44
N ALA A 169 -10.44 4.27 16.68
CA ALA A 169 -11.55 5.15 17.03
C ALA A 169 -12.16 4.83 18.39
N ARG A 170 -12.43 3.53 18.66
CA ARG A 170 -12.97 3.08 19.95
C ARG A 170 -12.04 3.42 21.12
N ARG A 171 -10.72 3.28 20.95
CA ARG A 171 -9.76 3.62 22.01
C ARG A 171 -9.62 5.13 22.19
N GLY A 172 -9.53 5.89 21.11
CA GLY A 172 -9.43 7.34 21.18
C GLY A 172 -10.64 8.01 21.83
N LEU A 173 -11.86 7.52 21.54
CA LEU A 173 -13.07 8.00 22.23
C LEU A 173 -13.03 7.72 23.73
N ARG A 174 -12.59 6.52 24.14
CA ARG A 174 -12.43 6.19 25.57
C ARG A 174 -11.39 7.07 26.26
N GLN A 175 -10.29 7.37 25.58
CA GLN A 175 -9.23 8.24 26.08
C GLN A 175 -9.72 9.70 26.22
N ALA A 176 -10.46 10.17 25.23
CA ALA A 176 -11.07 11.50 25.25
C ALA A 176 -12.04 11.66 26.43
N LEU A 177 -12.95 10.69 26.64
CA LEU A 177 -13.91 10.72 27.75
C LEU A 177 -13.28 10.59 29.15
N ARG A 178 -12.07 10.02 29.25
CA ARG A 178 -11.31 9.96 30.50
C ARG A 178 -10.59 11.27 30.84
N SER A 179 -10.28 12.09 29.84
CA SER A 179 -9.40 13.26 29.95
C SER A 179 -10.14 14.61 29.98
N GLY A 180 -11.47 14.59 30.11
CA GLY A 180 -12.31 15.69 30.57
C GLY A 180 -13.15 15.21 31.74
#